data_AF-A0A291PGC0-F1
#
_entry.id   AF-A0A291PGC0-F1
#
_cell.length_a   1.000
_cell.length_b   1.000
_cell.length_c   1.000
_cell.angle_alpha   90.00
_cell.angle_beta   90.00
_cell.angle_gamma   90.00
#
_symmetry.space_group_name_H-M   'P 1'
#
loop_
_entity.id
_entity.type
_entity.pdbx_description
1 polymer ?
#
loop_
_entity_poly.entity_id
_entity_poly.type
_entity_poly.pdbx_seq_one_letter_code
_entity_poly.pdbx_strand_id
1 'polypeptide(L)'
;MQESASEYAWFDDGHGRKTYRRVPCPNLNRSDLPCPMLIADTIDPMQSQADGKFYTSKQALRRTYRADGNPQGVEYVEVGNEQKPHIQKNGGVVRDRAAARDAVDKALAAVERGEGIQA
;
A
#
# COMPACT_ATOMS: atom_id res chain seq x y z
N MET A 1 -24.02 45.65 32.22
CA MET A 1 -23.33 44.93 33.30
C MET A 1 -23.24 43.48 32.87
N GLN A 2 -22.07 43.02 32.42
CA GLN A 2 -21.85 41.60 32.15
C GLN A 2 -21.35 40.98 33.45
N GLU A 3 -22.17 40.13 34.07
CA GLU A 3 -21.75 39.32 35.21
C GLU A 3 -20.58 38.45 34.76
N SER A 4 -19.42 38.68 35.34
CA SER A 4 -18.23 37.87 35.14
C SER A 4 -18.47 36.49 35.74
N ALA A 5 -18.81 35.50 34.90
CA ALA A 5 -18.87 34.11 35.33
C ALA A 5 -17.54 33.70 35.99
N SER A 6 -17.61 33.02 37.14
CA SER A 6 -16.42 32.54 37.85
C SER A 6 -15.60 31.61 36.95
N GLU A 7 -14.31 31.90 36.80
CA GLU A 7 -13.41 31.18 35.89
C GLU A 7 -13.27 29.68 36.24
N TYR A 8 -13.53 29.30 37.51
CA TYR A 8 -13.40 27.94 38.03
C TYR A 8 -14.64 27.52 38.83
N ALA A 9 -14.98 26.22 38.79
CA ALA A 9 -16.08 25.64 39.55
C ALA A 9 -15.77 24.21 40.01
N TRP A 10 -16.53 23.73 40.99
CA TRP A 10 -16.52 22.33 41.43
C TRP A 10 -17.39 21.48 40.49
N PHE A 11 -16.80 20.44 39.90
CA PHE A 11 -17.48 19.47 39.06
C PHE A 11 -17.56 18.13 39.79
N ASP A 12 -18.74 17.53 39.82
CA ASP A 12 -18.97 16.18 40.31
C ASP A 12 -18.76 15.19 39.15
N ASP A 13 -17.90 14.20 39.33
CA ASP A 13 -17.63 13.16 38.33
C ASP A 13 -18.64 11.99 38.38
N GLY A 14 -19.64 12.07 39.26
CA GLY A 14 -20.69 11.06 39.40
C GLY A 14 -20.27 9.85 40.24
N HIS A 15 -19.02 9.80 40.70
CA HIS A 15 -18.48 8.74 41.55
C HIS A 15 -18.20 9.23 42.98
N GLY A 16 -18.82 10.33 43.39
CA GLY A 16 -18.68 10.92 44.71
C GLY A 16 -17.40 11.75 44.88
N ARG A 17 -16.59 11.91 43.82
CA ARG A 17 -15.39 12.74 43.84
C ARG A 17 -15.66 14.05 43.12
N LYS A 18 -15.31 15.15 43.79
CA LYS A 18 -15.43 16.50 43.23
C LYS A 18 -14.07 17.01 42.80
N THR A 19 -14.00 17.61 41.61
CA THR A 19 -12.78 18.21 41.06
C THR A 19 -13.00 19.69 40.80
N TYR A 20 -12.10 20.53 41.31
CA TYR A 20 -12.10 21.95 41.04
C TYR A 20 -11.31 22.21 39.76
N ARG A 21 -11.99 22.67 38.71
CA ARG A 21 -11.36 22.92 37.40
C ARG A 21 -12.00 24.13 36.71
N ARG A 22 -11.32 24.63 35.68
CA ARG A 22 -11.79 25.77 34.90
C ARG A 22 -13.12 25.43 34.23
N VAL A 23 -14.08 26.35 34.28
CA VAL A 23 -15.36 26.16 33.57
C VAL A 23 -15.08 26.18 32.06
N PRO A 24 -15.46 25.14 31.29
CA PRO A 24 -15.30 25.16 29.85
C PRO A 24 -16.07 26.35 29.27
N CYS A 25 -15.38 27.21 28.52
CA CYS A 25 -16.03 28.29 27.80
C CYS A 25 -16.98 27.67 26.77
N PRO A 26 -18.24 28.14 26.64
CA PRO A 26 -19.12 27.66 25.59
C PRO A 26 -18.46 27.92 24.23
N ASN A 27 -18.30 26.87 23.43
CA ASN A 27 -17.81 27.00 22.07
C ASN A 27 -18.88 27.71 21.24
N LEU A 28 -18.60 28.94 20.80
CA LEU A 28 -19.51 29.72 19.96
C LEU A 28 -19.52 29.24 18.50
N ASN A 29 -18.60 28.34 18.13
CA ASN A 29 -18.57 27.75 16.80
C ASN A 29 -19.62 26.63 16.70
N ARG A 30 -20.12 26.40 15.48
CA ARG A 30 -21.07 25.33 15.17
C ARG A 30 -20.56 23.91 15.51
N SER A 31 -19.24 23.71 15.60
CA SER A 31 -18.58 22.42 15.85
C SER A 31 -17.37 22.59 16.76
N ASP A 32 -17.11 21.61 17.63
CA ASP A 32 -15.88 21.47 18.42
C ASP A 32 -14.66 21.08 17.57
N LEU A 33 -14.89 20.67 16.32
CA LEU A 33 -13.87 20.43 15.30
C LEU A 33 -14.11 21.39 14.13
N PRO A 34 -13.72 22.68 14.27
CA PRO A 34 -14.03 23.71 13.27
C PRO A 34 -13.23 23.55 11.96
N CYS A 35 -12.18 22.71 11.95
CA CYS A 35 -11.32 22.48 10.80
C CYS A 35 -11.51 21.04 10.29
N PRO A 36 -12.35 20.79 9.27
CA PRO A 36 -12.44 19.46 8.68
C PRO A 36 -11.08 19.07 8.09
N MET A 37 -10.65 17.84 8.35
CA MET A 37 -9.47 17.29 7.68
C MET A 37 -9.83 17.04 6.20
N LEU A 38 -9.17 17.77 5.30
CA LEU A 38 -9.31 17.59 3.86
C LEU A 38 -8.16 16.74 3.34
N ILE A 39 -8.48 15.61 2.68
CA ILE A 39 -7.50 14.77 1.99
C ILE A 39 -7.60 15.09 0.50
N ALA A 40 -6.56 15.71 -0.05
CA ALA A 40 -6.48 16.02 -1.47
C ALA A 40 -6.15 14.77 -2.30
N ASP A 41 -6.72 14.67 -3.49
CA ASP A 41 -6.43 13.59 -4.45
C ASP A 41 -5.11 13.83 -5.23
N THR A 42 -4.54 15.01 -5.11
CA THR A 42 -3.32 15.39 -5.82
C THR A 42 -2.10 14.70 -5.22
N ILE A 43 -1.27 14.13 -6.09
CA ILE A 43 0.01 13.49 -5.76
C ILE A 43 1.11 14.07 -6.65
N ASP A 44 2.35 13.96 -6.18
CA ASP A 44 3.51 14.21 -7.03
C ASP A 44 3.46 13.29 -8.26
N PRO A 45 3.86 13.78 -9.45
CA PRO A 45 3.80 13.00 -10.68
C PRO A 45 4.50 11.65 -10.53
N MET A 46 3.73 10.57 -10.59
CA MET A 46 4.22 9.21 -10.41
C MET A 46 3.91 8.36 -11.64
N GLN A 47 4.87 7.55 -12.06
CA GLN A 47 4.66 6.59 -13.13
C GLN A 47 3.97 5.33 -12.59
N SER A 48 2.87 4.95 -13.22
CA SER A 48 2.20 3.69 -12.97
C SER A 48 2.99 2.54 -13.59
N GLN A 49 3.28 1.50 -12.81
CA GLN A 49 4.01 0.33 -13.27
C GLN A 49 3.11 -0.67 -14.04
N ALA A 50 1.79 -0.46 -14.05
CA ALA A 50 0.84 -1.31 -14.76
C ALA A 50 0.74 -0.93 -16.26
N ASP A 51 0.78 0.37 -16.57
CA ASP A 51 0.57 0.90 -17.92
C ASP A 51 1.66 1.89 -18.39
N GLY A 52 2.60 2.26 -17.52
CA GLY A 52 3.75 3.10 -17.83
C GLY A 52 3.47 4.60 -17.93
N LYS A 53 2.25 5.06 -17.61
CA LYS A 53 1.86 6.48 -17.72
C LYS A 53 2.07 7.24 -16.42
N PHE A 54 2.29 8.55 -16.53
CA PHE A 54 2.41 9.44 -15.37
C PHE A 54 1.05 9.97 -14.93
N TYR A 55 0.82 9.97 -13.62
CA TYR A 55 -0.42 10.44 -13.00
C TYR A 55 -0.12 11.45 -11.88
N THR A 56 -0.98 12.46 -11.77
CA THR A 56 -0.98 13.46 -10.69
C THR A 56 -2.20 13.33 -9.75
N SER A 57 -3.10 12.40 -10.06
CA SER A 57 -4.28 12.07 -9.26
C SER A 57 -4.12 10.65 -8.69
N LYS A 58 -4.31 10.51 -7.38
CA LYS A 58 -4.23 9.23 -6.69
C LYS A 58 -5.35 8.28 -7.12
N GLN A 59 -6.55 8.80 -7.29
CA GLN A 59 -7.69 8.05 -7.79
C GLN A 59 -7.45 7.52 -9.21
N ALA A 60 -6.88 8.35 -10.09
CA ALA A 60 -6.55 7.94 -11.45
C ALA A 60 -5.49 6.84 -11.48
N LEU A 61 -4.44 6.96 -10.65
CA LEU A 61 -3.43 5.93 -10.46
C LEU A 61 -4.06 4.62 -9.95
N ARG A 62 -4.91 4.67 -8.93
CA ARG A 62 -5.58 3.48 -8.37
C ARG A 62 -6.52 2.77 -9.34
N ARG A 63 -7.05 3.48 -10.31
CA ARG A 63 -7.85 2.87 -11.36
C ARG A 63 -7.00 1.92 -12.20
N THR A 64 -5.73 2.23 -12.44
CA THR A 64 -4.83 1.35 -13.22
C THR A 64 -4.51 0.05 -12.46
N TYR A 65 -4.67 0.01 -11.15
CA TYR A 65 -4.43 -1.20 -10.36
C TYR A 65 -5.57 -2.21 -10.47
N ARG A 66 -6.76 -1.80 -10.91
CA ARG A 66 -7.87 -2.72 -11.15
C ARG A 66 -7.69 -3.44 -12.48
N ALA A 67 -8.24 -4.66 -12.56
CA ALA A 67 -8.18 -5.48 -13.76
C ALA A 67 -8.80 -4.81 -15.01
N ASP A 68 -9.82 -3.95 -14.83
CA ASP A 68 -10.44 -3.20 -15.93
C ASP A 68 -9.61 -1.98 -16.37
N GLY A 69 -8.66 -1.54 -15.55
CA GLY A 69 -7.90 -0.31 -15.74
C GLY A 69 -6.48 -0.51 -16.26
N ASN A 70 -5.99 -1.75 -16.39
CA ASN A 70 -4.67 -2.04 -16.95
C ASN A 70 -4.71 -2.98 -18.16
N PRO A 71 -3.69 -2.90 -19.04
CA PRO A 71 -3.58 -3.76 -20.21
C PRO A 71 -3.37 -5.24 -19.86
N GLN A 72 -2.98 -5.54 -18.63
CA GLN A 72 -2.69 -6.90 -18.17
C GLN A 72 -3.94 -7.67 -17.74
N GLY A 73 -5.05 -6.97 -17.45
CA GLY A 73 -6.28 -7.60 -16.94
C GLY A 73 -6.14 -8.18 -15.54
N VAL A 74 -5.15 -7.73 -14.75
CA VAL A 74 -4.82 -8.30 -13.43
C VAL A 74 -5.08 -7.26 -12.34
N GLU A 75 -5.57 -7.70 -11.19
CA GLU A 75 -5.73 -6.83 -10.03
C GLU A 75 -4.41 -6.73 -9.24
N TYR A 76 -3.96 -5.50 -9.00
CA TYR A 76 -2.76 -5.19 -8.24
C TYR A 76 -3.11 -4.63 -6.85
N VAL A 77 -2.39 -5.08 -5.83
CA VAL A 77 -2.51 -4.58 -4.46
C VAL A 77 -1.38 -3.57 -4.19
N GLU A 78 -1.75 -2.37 -3.72
CA GLU A 78 -0.78 -1.39 -3.23
C GLU A 78 -0.08 -1.95 -2.00
N VAL A 79 1.25 -2.11 -2.09
CA VAL A 79 2.08 -2.47 -0.96
C VAL A 79 2.96 -1.26 -0.64
N GLY A 80 2.91 -0.79 0.61
CA GLY A 80 3.73 0.32 1.09
C GLY A 80 5.17 -0.14 1.39
N ASN A 81 5.69 0.21 2.57
CA ASN A 81 7.01 -0.24 3.03
C ASN A 81 7.02 -1.69 3.56
N GLU A 82 5.92 -2.42 3.40
CA GLU A 82 5.83 -3.80 3.84
C GLU A 82 6.71 -4.67 2.95
N GLN A 83 7.58 -5.46 3.58
CA GLN A 83 8.40 -6.41 2.85
C GLN A 83 7.48 -7.51 2.33
N LYS A 84 7.27 -7.55 1.00
CA LYS A 84 6.46 -8.60 0.37
C LYS A 84 6.99 -9.96 0.84
N PRO A 85 6.11 -10.91 1.23
CA PRO A 85 6.55 -12.27 1.47
C PRO A 85 7.28 -12.77 0.22
N HIS A 86 8.40 -13.48 0.41
CA HIS A 86 9.18 -14.00 -0.69
C HIS A 86 8.35 -15.08 -1.42
N ILE A 87 7.63 -14.67 -2.47
CA ILE A 87 6.92 -15.60 -3.35
C ILE A 87 7.95 -16.10 -4.37
N GLN A 88 8.21 -17.41 -4.34
CA GLN A 88 9.03 -18.07 -5.35
C GLN A 88 8.36 -17.89 -6.72
N LYS A 89 8.99 -17.15 -7.63
CA LYS A 89 8.45 -16.78 -8.96
C LYS A 89 7.99 -17.97 -9.82
N ASN A 90 8.42 -19.19 -9.49
CA ASN A 90 8.18 -20.39 -10.28
C ASN A 90 7.50 -21.51 -9.47
N GLY A 91 6.78 -21.20 -8.39
CA GLY A 91 6.02 -22.23 -7.64
C GLY A 91 6.86 -23.38 -7.09
N GLY A 92 8.14 -23.15 -6.80
CA GLY A 92 9.04 -24.20 -6.33
C GLY A 92 9.38 -25.25 -7.39
N VAL A 93 9.44 -24.90 -8.68
CA VAL A 93 9.97 -25.79 -9.72
C VAL A 93 11.43 -26.12 -9.40
N VAL A 94 11.65 -27.30 -8.84
CA VAL A 94 12.96 -27.88 -8.61
C VAL A 94 13.44 -28.48 -9.92
N ARG A 95 14.59 -28.05 -10.41
CA ARG A 95 15.22 -28.61 -11.61
C ARG A 95 15.48 -30.10 -11.41
N ASP A 96 15.01 -30.93 -12.33
CA ASP A 96 15.40 -32.34 -12.38
C ASP A 96 16.89 -32.45 -12.75
N ARG A 97 17.70 -32.90 -11.79
CA ARG A 97 19.14 -33.03 -11.94
C ARG A 97 19.54 -34.22 -12.81
N ALA A 98 18.73 -35.27 -12.85
CA ALA A 98 19.01 -36.46 -13.66
C ALA A 98 18.80 -36.14 -15.14
N ALA A 99 17.61 -35.64 -15.49
CA ALA A 99 17.28 -35.24 -16.86
C ALA A 99 18.27 -34.19 -17.43
N ALA A 100 18.74 -33.27 -16.58
CA ALA A 100 19.75 -32.30 -16.98
C ALA A 100 21.11 -32.92 -17.32
N ARG A 101 21.54 -33.96 -16.58
CA ARG A 101 22.80 -34.67 -16.86
C ARG A 101 22.66 -35.54 -18.09
N ASP A 102 21.58 -36.30 -18.20
CA ASP A 102 21.31 -37.15 -19.36
C ASP A 102 21.27 -36.34 -20.66
N ALA A 103 20.71 -35.14 -20.62
CA ALA A 103 20.71 -34.23 -21.78
C ALA A 103 22.12 -33.78 -22.18
N VAL A 104 23.00 -33.51 -21.20
CA VAL A 104 24.40 -33.13 -21.44
C VAL A 104 25.20 -34.30 -21.99
N ASP A 105 25.06 -35.48 -21.38
CA ASP A 105 25.77 -36.70 -21.80
C ASP A 105 25.35 -37.11 -23.22
N LYS A 106 24.05 -37.00 -23.54
CA LYS A 106 23.53 -37.22 -24.88
C LYS A 106 24.11 -36.25 -25.90
N ALA A 107 24.23 -34.97 -25.55
CA ALA A 107 24.80 -33.95 -26.41
C ALA A 107 26.29 -34.19 -26.66
N LEU A 108 27.06 -34.52 -25.61
CA LEU A 108 28.47 -34.90 -25.72
C LEU A 108 28.65 -36.10 -26.66
N ALA A 109 27.86 -37.16 -26.46
CA ALA A 109 27.92 -38.34 -27.30
C ALA A 109 27.54 -38.03 -28.77
N ALA A 110 26.63 -37.09 -29.03
CA ALA A 110 26.30 -36.67 -30.39
C ALA A 110 27.45 -35.91 -31.07
N VAL A 111 28.16 -35.06 -30.32
CA VAL A 111 29.36 -34.37 -30.81
C VAL A 111 30.47 -35.38 -31.11
N GLU A 112 30.70 -36.36 -30.23
CA GLU A 112 31.69 -37.42 -30.44
C GLU A 112 31.37 -38.31 -31.65
N ARG A 113 30.08 -38.56 -31.93
CA ARG A 113 29.64 -39.24 -33.16
C ARG A 113 29.77 -38.39 -34.42
N GLY A 114 30.15 -37.12 -34.29
CA GLY A 114 30.29 -36.19 -35.43
C GLY A 114 28.97 -35.60 -35.92
N GLU A 115 27.88 -35.75 -35.17
CA GLU A 115 26.54 -35.24 -35.53
C GLU A 115 26.39 -33.72 -35.28
N GLY A 116 27.38 -33.08 -34.65
CA GLY A 116 27.30 -31.75 -34.07
C GLY A 116 27.80 -30.56 -34.91
N ILE A 117 28.25 -30.76 -36.15
CA ILE A 117 28.67 -29.65 -37.02
C ILE A 117 28.07 -29.84 -38.42
N GLN A 118 26.85 -29.31 -38.62
CA GLN A 118 26.46 -28.80 -39.92
C GLN A 118 26.38 -27.28 -39.81
N ALA A 119 27.16 -26.62 -40.65
CA ALA A 119 27.10 -25.18 -40.90
C ALA A 119 25.79 -24.80 -41.62
#